data_AF-A0AA88GVV3-F1
#
_entry.id   AF-A0AA88GVV3-F1
#
_cell.length_a   1.000
_cell.length_b   1.000
_cell.length_c   1.000
_cell.angle_alpha   90.00
_cell.angle_beta   90.00
_cell.angle_gamma   90.00
#
_symmetry.space_group_name_H-M   'P 1'
#
loop_
_entity.id
_entity.type
_entity.pdbx_description
1 polymer ?
#
loop_
_entity_poly.entity_id
_entity_poly.type
_entity_poly.pdbx_seq_one_letter_code
_entity_poly.pdbx_strand_id
1 'polypeptide(L)'
;MHTRSHDVKDTSSTQSPEVRDMKHGYIAGDSSETLPGGRERGPREHFEEICQDDNYEVASHHMNVRGDYTVVFKHKFGGKDQTFPNISKEKIESCPSRIKNRILK
;
A
#
# COMPACT_ATOMS: atom_id res chain seq x y z
N MET A 1 -9.57 -46.32 -45.09
CA MET A 1 -9.34 -46.50 -43.65
C MET A 1 -9.21 -45.11 -43.04
N HIS A 2 -10.23 -44.64 -42.33
CA HIS A 2 -10.28 -43.31 -41.71
C HIS A 2 -10.26 -43.49 -40.20
N THR A 3 -9.17 -43.06 -39.54
CA THR A 3 -9.07 -43.08 -38.07
C THR A 3 -9.64 -41.79 -37.50
N ARG A 4 -10.73 -41.99 -36.77
CA ARG A 4 -11.52 -41.04 -35.99
C ARG A 4 -10.93 -41.00 -34.58
N SER A 5 -10.47 -39.84 -34.12
CA SER A 5 -10.29 -39.56 -32.68
C SER A 5 -10.57 -38.09 -32.39
N HIS A 6 -11.82 -37.83 -31.99
CA HIS A 6 -12.20 -36.70 -31.15
C HIS A 6 -11.96 -37.14 -29.70
N ASP A 7 -11.14 -36.43 -28.95
CA ASP A 7 -11.15 -36.52 -27.49
C ASP A 7 -11.99 -35.36 -26.95
N VAL A 8 -13.26 -35.64 -26.71
CA VAL A 8 -14.15 -34.83 -25.88
C VAL A 8 -14.15 -35.51 -24.51
N LYS A 9 -13.61 -34.84 -23.49
CA LYS A 9 -13.88 -35.16 -22.10
C LYS A 9 -14.73 -34.06 -21.52
N ASP A 10 -15.99 -34.41 -21.32
CA ASP A 10 -16.99 -33.64 -20.60
C ASP A 10 -17.32 -34.38 -19.29
N THR A 11 -17.91 -33.62 -18.36
CA THR A 11 -18.61 -34.05 -17.13
C THR A 11 -17.83 -34.22 -15.82
N SER A 12 -17.80 -33.11 -15.08
CA SER A 12 -18.39 -32.91 -13.74
C SER A 12 -17.98 -33.81 -12.56
N SER A 13 -17.41 -33.18 -11.52
CA SER A 13 -17.76 -33.46 -10.13
C SER A 13 -17.59 -32.21 -9.27
N THR A 14 -18.72 -31.77 -8.75
CA THR A 14 -18.96 -30.68 -7.82
C THR A 14 -18.22 -30.90 -6.50
N GLN A 15 -17.38 -29.95 -6.08
CA GLN A 15 -17.08 -29.72 -4.66
C GLN A 15 -16.62 -28.27 -4.46
N SER A 16 -17.55 -27.44 -3.97
CA SER A 16 -17.28 -26.10 -3.45
C SER A 16 -16.55 -26.19 -2.09
N PRO A 17 -16.15 -25.05 -1.52
CA PRO A 17 -14.80 -24.48 -1.54
C PRO A 17 -13.98 -24.88 -0.30
N GLU A 18 -12.69 -25.16 -0.46
CA GLU A 18 -11.77 -25.03 0.69
C GLU A 18 -11.64 -23.54 1.01
N VAL A 19 -12.40 -23.07 2.00
CA VAL A 19 -12.16 -21.79 2.68
C VAL A 19 -10.81 -21.90 3.36
N ARG A 20 -9.75 -21.59 2.63
CA ARG A 20 -8.47 -21.24 3.24
C ARG A 20 -8.67 -19.86 3.82
N ASP A 21 -8.64 -19.79 5.13
CA ASP A 21 -8.72 -18.58 5.95
C ASP A 21 -7.59 -17.63 5.55
N MET A 22 -7.82 -16.87 4.48
CA MET A 22 -6.86 -15.95 3.89
C MET A 22 -7.00 -14.63 4.63
N LYS A 23 -6.53 -14.65 5.88
CA LYS A 23 -6.33 -13.48 6.71
C LYS A 23 -5.42 -12.51 5.92
N HIS A 24 -6.05 -11.47 5.38
CA HIS A 24 -5.48 -10.28 4.72
C HIS A 24 -5.16 -10.42 3.23
N GLY A 25 -6.20 -10.65 2.41
CA GLY A 25 -6.16 -10.38 0.97
C GLY A 25 -6.83 -9.04 0.64
N TYR A 26 -6.18 -7.91 0.93
CA TYR A 26 -6.62 -6.63 0.38
C TYR A 26 -5.99 -6.50 -1.01
N ILE A 27 -6.81 -6.54 -2.06
CA ILE A 27 -6.38 -6.20 -3.42
C ILE A 27 -6.19 -4.68 -3.44
N ALA A 28 -4.95 -4.23 -3.24
CA ALA A 28 -4.58 -2.87 -3.56
C ALA A 28 -4.76 -2.71 -5.08
N GLY A 29 -5.69 -1.85 -5.48
CA GLY A 29 -5.97 -1.57 -6.87
C GLY A 29 -4.68 -1.26 -7.62
N ASP A 30 -4.44 -2.05 -8.67
CA ASP A 30 -3.50 -1.74 -9.73
C ASP A 30 -3.93 -0.39 -10.32
N SER A 31 -3.21 0.66 -9.93
CA SER A 31 -3.29 1.97 -10.58
C SER A 31 -1.87 2.33 -11.02
N SER A 32 -1.36 1.48 -11.91
CA SER A 32 -0.18 1.68 -12.74
C SER A 32 -0.35 2.85 -13.74
N GLU A 33 -0.85 4.01 -13.30
CA GLU A 33 -0.80 5.22 -14.12
C GLU A 33 0.64 5.77 -14.13
N THR A 34 1.39 5.43 -15.16
CA THR A 34 2.75 5.92 -15.38
C THR A 34 2.69 7.44 -15.62
N LEU A 35 3.28 8.23 -14.71
CA LEU A 35 3.53 9.66 -14.97
C LEU A 35 4.72 9.79 -15.93
N PRO A 36 4.79 10.84 -16.78
CA PRO A 36 5.89 11.03 -17.71
C PRO A 36 7.21 11.17 -16.93
N GLY A 37 8.15 10.25 -17.16
CA GLY A 37 9.45 10.22 -16.47
C GLY A 37 10.02 8.84 -16.14
N GLY A 38 9.34 7.74 -16.46
CA GLY A 38 9.96 6.40 -16.52
C GLY A 38 10.50 5.83 -15.20
N ARG A 39 10.25 6.47 -14.05
CA ARG A 39 10.43 5.84 -12.74
C ARG A 39 9.15 5.08 -12.42
N GLU A 40 9.27 3.75 -12.37
CA GLU A 40 8.24 2.87 -11.83
C GLU A 40 7.75 3.48 -10.51
N ARG A 41 6.44 3.67 -10.39
CA ARG A 41 5.84 3.95 -9.08
C ARG A 41 6.13 2.70 -8.27
N GLY A 42 7.22 2.70 -7.49
CA GLY A 42 7.38 1.71 -6.44
C GLY A 42 6.06 1.64 -5.65
N PRO A 43 5.68 0.46 -5.14
CA PRO A 43 4.43 0.30 -4.42
C PRO A 43 4.31 1.42 -3.38
N ARG A 44 3.12 2.01 -3.29
CA ARG A 44 2.84 3.09 -2.34
C ARG A 44 3.13 2.53 -0.95
N GLU A 45 4.26 2.90 -0.36
CA GLU A 45 4.69 2.37 0.93
C GLU A 45 3.64 2.70 2.00
N HIS A 46 3.45 1.79 2.95
CA HIS A 46 2.49 2.03 4.03
C HIS A 46 3.05 3.07 5.00
N PHE A 47 2.15 3.87 5.60
CA PHE A 47 2.53 4.91 6.56
C PHE A 47 3.38 4.34 7.69
N GLU A 48 3.00 3.17 8.20
CA GLU A 48 3.68 2.47 9.29
C GLU A 48 5.11 2.06 8.91
N GLU A 49 5.32 1.60 7.68
CA GLU A 49 6.63 1.20 7.16
C GLU A 49 7.54 2.43 7.04
N ILE A 50 7.05 3.52 6.45
CA ILE A 50 7.78 4.78 6.34
C ILE A 50 8.12 5.37 7.70
N CYS A 51 7.22 5.24 8.68
CA CYS A 51 7.48 5.73 10.03
C CYS A 51 8.61 4.99 10.74
N GLN A 52 8.82 3.72 10.39
CA GLN A 52 9.90 2.88 10.93
C GLN A 52 11.21 3.03 10.13
N ASP A 53 11.14 3.49 8.88
CA ASP A 53 12.32 3.66 8.04
C ASP A 53 13.07 4.97 8.35
N ASP A 54 14.36 4.83 8.65
CA ASP A 54 15.29 5.94 8.90
C ASP A 54 15.74 6.67 7.64
N ASN A 55 15.46 6.13 6.46
CA ASN A 55 15.71 6.79 5.18
C ASN A 55 14.68 7.87 4.87
N TYR A 56 13.55 7.89 5.58
CA TYR A 56 12.52 8.90 5.44
C TYR A 56 12.55 9.92 6.57
N GLU A 57 12.22 11.16 6.24
CA GLU A 57 12.06 12.27 7.19
C GLU A 57 10.75 13.01 6.94
N VAL A 58 10.17 13.57 8.01
CA VAL A 58 8.98 14.41 7.90
C VAL A 58 9.39 15.74 7.26
N ALA A 59 8.92 15.99 6.05
CA ALA A 59 9.15 17.23 5.32
C ALA A 59 8.12 18.30 5.69
N SER A 60 6.85 17.91 5.79
CA SER A 60 5.75 18.80 6.13
C SER A 60 4.64 18.04 6.84
N HIS A 61 3.86 18.75 7.66
CA HIS A 61 2.64 18.22 8.26
C HIS A 61 1.62 19.33 8.43
N HIS A 62 0.34 18.97 8.37
CA HIS A 62 -0.77 19.89 8.55
C HIS A 62 -1.94 19.17 9.21
N MET A 63 -2.52 19.77 10.25
CA MET A 63 -3.73 19.25 10.89
C MET A 63 -4.96 19.91 10.25
N ASN A 64 -5.91 19.08 9.84
CA ASN A 64 -7.17 19.55 9.26
C ASN A 64 -8.17 19.97 10.35
N VAL A 65 -9.31 20.54 9.95
CA VAL A 65 -10.38 20.99 10.87
C VAL A 65 -11.04 19.87 11.68
N ARG A 66 -10.84 18.60 11.28
CA ARG A 66 -11.35 17.42 12.00
C ARG A 66 -10.37 16.92 13.06
N GLY A 67 -9.16 17.48 13.12
CA GLY A 67 -8.08 17.03 14.02
C GLY A 67 -7.23 15.89 13.45
N ASP A 68 -7.43 15.50 12.19
CA ASP A 68 -6.56 14.53 11.51
C ASP A 68 -5.37 15.23 10.85
N TYR A 69 -4.26 14.51 10.71
CA TYR A 69 -3.02 15.01 10.14
C TYR A 69 -2.86 14.57 8.68
N THR A 70 -2.41 15.50 7.85
CA THR A 70 -1.76 15.18 6.59
C THR A 70 -0.26 15.29 6.79
N VAL A 71 0.47 14.21 6.53
CA VAL A 71 1.92 14.12 6.76
C VAL A 71 2.61 13.86 5.43
N VAL A 72 3.67 14.63 5.16
CA VAL A 72 4.51 14.47 3.97
C VAL A 72 5.88 14.00 4.41
N PHE A 73 6.30 12.85 3.89
CA PHE A 73 7.64 12.30 4.06
C PHE A 73 8.47 12.51 2.82
N LYS A 74 9.75 12.83 3.04
CA LYS A 74 10.77 12.94 2.01
C LYS A 74 11.83 11.89 2.25
N HIS A 75 12.27 11.25 1.18
CA HIS A 75 13.36 10.29 1.22
C HIS A 75 14.72 11.00 1.17
N LYS A 76 15.66 10.62 2.05
CA LYS A 76 16.98 11.26 2.20
C LYS A 76 17.85 11.17 0.95
N PHE A 77 17.76 10.07 0.22
CA PHE A 77 18.54 9.83 -1.00
C PHE A 77 17.87 10.39 -2.27
N GLY A 78 16.83 11.21 -2.09
CA GLY A 78 15.98 11.67 -3.18
C GLY A 78 14.89 10.66 -3.52
N GLY A 79 13.90 11.11 -4.29
CA GLY A 79 12.67 10.35 -4.54
C GLY A 79 11.49 11.29 -4.69
N LYS A 80 10.29 10.72 -4.86
CA LYS A 80 9.04 11.48 -4.74
C LYS A 80 8.63 11.51 -3.28
N ASP A 81 8.11 12.65 -2.85
CA ASP A 81 7.56 12.79 -1.50
C ASP A 81 6.33 11.90 -1.35
N GLN A 82 6.23 11.26 -0.19
CA GLN A 82 5.13 10.37 0.17
C GLN A 82 4.16 11.12 1.09
N THR A 83 2.94 11.35 0.60
CA THR A 83 1.92 12.09 1.34
C THR A 83 0.83 11.16 1.86
N PHE A 84 0.58 11.25 3.16
CA PHE A 84 -0.41 10.47 3.88
C PHE A 84 -1.45 11.42 4.50
N PRO A 85 -2.64 11.56 3.87
CA PRO A 85 -3.74 12.33 4.42
C PRO A 85 -4.51 11.53 5.48
N ASN A 86 -5.30 12.24 6.30
CA ASN A 86 -6.24 11.66 7.26
C ASN A 86 -5.62 10.67 8.27
N ILE A 87 -4.42 10.98 8.76
CA ILE A 87 -3.76 10.21 9.80
C ILE A 87 -4.23 10.70 11.17
N SER A 88 -4.82 9.81 11.96
CA SER A 88 -5.27 10.15 13.30
C SER A 88 -4.10 10.45 14.23
N LYS A 89 -4.35 11.28 15.26
CA LYS A 89 -3.35 11.58 16.28
C LYS A 89 -2.82 10.32 16.97
N GLU A 90 -3.72 9.38 17.31
CA GLU A 90 -3.37 8.10 17.94
C GLU A 90 -2.37 7.29 17.09
N LYS A 91 -2.55 7.32 15.76
CA LYS A 91 -1.67 6.64 14.83
C LYS A 91 -0.27 7.26 14.81
N ILE A 92 -0.16 8.59 14.92
CA ILE A 92 1.13 9.29 15.06
C ILE A 92 1.76 9.02 16.43
N GLU A 93 0.96 8.89 17.48
CA GLU A 93 1.46 8.57 18.82
C GLU A 93 2.09 7.17 18.89
N SER A 94 1.65 6.25 18.03
CA SER A 94 2.25 4.92 17.85
C SER A 94 3.53 4.92 17.01
N CYS A 95 3.87 6.02 16.34
CA CYS A 95 5.11 6.13 15.57
C CYS A 95 6.34 6.28 16.49
N PRO A 96 7.55 5.99 15.98
CA PRO A 96 8.79 6.28 16.69
C PRO A 96 8.87 7.74 17.13
N SER A 97 9.52 7.99 18.27
CA SER A 97 9.66 9.33 18.86
C SER A 97 10.23 10.36 17.88
N ARG A 98 11.12 9.94 16.97
CA ARG A 98 11.66 10.76 15.88
C ARG A 98 10.58 11.39 15.00
N ILE A 99 9.57 10.61 14.62
CA ILE A 99 8.46 11.04 13.77
C ILE A 99 7.38 11.74 14.60
N LYS A 100 6.98 11.11 15.72
CA LYS A 100 5.98 11.65 16.65
C LYS A 100 6.33 13.08 17.08
N ASN A 101 7.55 13.30 17.56
CA ASN A 101 8.02 14.61 18.05
C ASN A 101 8.23 15.61 16.91
N ARG A 102 8.18 15.20 15.64
CA ARG A 102 8.24 16.13 14.51
C ARG A 102 6.86 16.65 14.12
N ILE A 103 5.81 15.87 14.37
CA ILE A 103 4.44 16.17 13.93
C ILE A 103 3.59 16.75 15.09
N LEU A 104 3.71 16.21 16.31
CA LEU A 104 2.91 16.60 17.48
C LEU A 104 3.60 17.68 18.35
N LYS A 105 4.38 18.55 17.72
CA LYS A 105 5.21 19.54 18.42
C LYS A 105 4.41 20.66 19.08
#